data_AF-A0ABD6ISU3-F1
#
_entry.id   AF-A0ABD6ISU3-F1
#
_cell.length_a   1.000
_cell.length_b   1.000
_cell.length_c   1.000
_cell.angle_alpha   90.00
_cell.angle_beta   90.00
_cell.angle_gamma   90.00
#
_symmetry.space_group_name_H-M   'P 1'
#
loop_
_entity.id
_entity.type
_entity.pdbx_description
1 polymer ?
#
loop_
_entity_poly.entity_id
_entity_poly.type
_entity_poly.pdbx_seq_one_letter_code
_entity_poly.pdbx_strand_id
1 'polypeptide(L)' 'MTSALEIAAAVRAGRSTAVEAVTAALARIERVDPVLCAFAEVWEAAALRGARAVDARIAA' A
#
# COMPACT_ATOMS: atom_id res chain seq x y z
N MET A 1 -0.46 2.66 15.06
CA MET A 1 0.18 3.09 13.79
C MET A 1 1.06 1.94 13.37
N THR A 2 0.77 1.28 12.26
CA THR A 2 1.56 0.14 11.79
C THR A 2 2.83 0.67 11.12
N SER A 3 3.99 0.17 11.55
CA SER A 3 5.29 0.50 10.97
C SER A 3 5.50 -0.23 9.65
N ALA A 4 6.44 0.26 8.84
CA ALA A 4 6.83 -0.40 7.60
C ALA A 4 7.34 -1.84 7.83
N LEU A 5 8.04 -2.09 8.95
CA LEU A 5 8.51 -3.42 9.32
C LEU A 5 7.36 -4.38 9.63
N GLU A 6 6.34 -3.92 10.35
CA GLU A 6 5.16 -4.74 10.66
C GLU A 6 4.35 -5.06 9.40
N ILE A 7 4.20 -4.10 8.47
CA ILE A 7 3.56 -4.35 7.17
C ILE A 7 4.35 -5.39 6.37
N ALA A 8 5.66 -5.21 6.24
CA ALA A 8 6.52 -6.16 5.52
C ALA A 8 6.47 -7.56 6.14
N ALA A 9 6.49 -7.65 7.47
CA ALA A 9 6.38 -8.93 8.17
C ALA A 9 5.01 -9.60 7.97
N ALA A 10 3.91 -8.84 7.95
CA ALA A 10 2.58 -9.36 7.66
C ALA A 10 2.46 -9.89 6.23
N VAL A 11 2.98 -9.15 5.24
CA VAL A 11 2.99 -9.56 3.83
C VAL A 11 3.84 -10.82 3.62
N ARG A 12 5.06 -10.86 4.16
CA ARG A 12 5.94 -12.04 4.10
C ARG A 12 5.33 -13.28 4.75
N ALA A 13 4.55 -13.09 5.81
CA ALA A 13 3.87 -14.18 6.50
C ALA A 13 2.51 -14.56 5.88
N GLY A 14 2.10 -13.92 4.78
CA GLY A 14 0.81 -14.17 4.12
C GLY A 14 -0.41 -13.77 4.96
N ARG A 15 -0.22 -12.94 6.01
CA ARG A 15 -1.32 -12.45 6.86
C ARG A 15 -2.08 -11.28 6.24
N SER A 16 -1.49 -10.64 5.25
CA SER A 16 -2.07 -9.58 4.42
C SER A 16 -1.33 -9.54 3.08
N THR A 17 -1.92 -8.91 2.08
CA THR A 17 -1.28 -8.67 0.78
C THR A 17 -0.68 -7.27 0.69
N ALA A 18 0.32 -7.09 -0.16
CA ALA A 18 0.82 -5.77 -0.50
C ALA A 18 -0.27 -4.92 -1.17
N VAL A 19 -1.14 -5.54 -1.98
CA VAL A 19 -2.29 -4.85 -2.59
C VAL A 19 -3.24 -4.28 -1.52
N GLU A 20 -3.56 -5.04 -0.47
CA GLU A 20 -4.39 -4.55 0.64
C GLU A 20 -3.74 -3.35 1.35
N ALA A 21 -2.43 -3.43 1.63
CA ALA A 21 -1.72 -2.33 2.29
C ALA A 21 -1.70 -1.04 1.44
N VAL A 22 -1.42 -1.16 0.13
CA VAL A 22 -1.44 0.00 -0.78
C VAL A 22 -2.84 0.55 -0.95
N THR A 23 -3.85 -0.31 -1.10
CA THR A 23 -5.25 0.12 -1.23
C THR A 23 -5.70 0.90 0.00
N ALA A 24 -5.36 0.42 1.20
CA ALA A 24 -5.69 1.12 2.45
C ALA A 24 -4.99 2.49 2.56
N ALA A 25 -3.74 2.60 2.08
CA ALA A 25 -3.01 3.86 2.05
C ALA A 25 -3.62 4.86 1.06
N LEU A 26 -3.96 4.43 -0.15
CA LEU A 26 -4.61 5.27 -1.17
C LEU A 26 -5.97 5.79 -0.68
N ALA A 27 -6.80 4.92 -0.09
CA ALA A 27 -8.09 5.33 0.47
C ALA A 27 -7.94 6.36 1.62
N ARG A 28 -6.84 6.28 2.38
CA ARG A 28 -6.53 7.28 3.41
C ARG A 28 -6.10 8.60 2.79
N ILE A 29 -5.28 8.58 1.75
CA ILE A 29 -4.84 9.77 1.02
C ILE A 29 -6.07 10.47 0.43
N GLU A 30 -6.91 9.76 -0.32
CA GLU A 30 -8.14 10.28 -0.92
C GLU A 30 -9.03 11.00 0.11
N ARG A 31 -9.17 10.42 1.31
CA ARG A 31 -10.01 10.99 2.37
C ARG A 31 -9.40 12.20 3.09
N VAL A 32 -8.09 12.25 3.26
CA VAL A 32 -7.43 13.19 4.20
C VAL A 32 -6.65 14.27 3.46
N ASP A 33 -6.06 13.96 2.33
CA ASP A 33 -5.21 14.87 1.59
C ASP A 33 -5.91 16.10 1.02
N PRO A 34 -7.23 16.11 0.69
CA PRO A 34 -7.91 17.34 0.28
C PRO A 34 -7.85 18.47 1.32
N VAL A 35 -7.61 18.15 2.59
CA VAL A 35 -7.46 19.13 3.67
C VAL A 35 -5.99 19.46 3.94
N LEU A 36 -5.10 18.47 3.80
CA LEU A 36 -3.69 18.63 4.13
C LEU A 36 -2.85 19.17 2.97
N CYS A 37 -3.29 18.96 1.73
CA CYS A 37 -2.56 19.28 0.50
C CYS A 37 -1.11 18.78 0.54
N ALA A 38 -0.89 17.56 1.00
CA ALA A 38 0.44 16.99 1.21
C ALA A 38 0.99 16.28 -0.03
N PHE A 39 0.15 15.79 -0.93
CA PHE A 39 0.57 15.17 -2.19
C PHE A 39 0.32 16.10 -3.38
N ALA A 40 1.35 16.32 -4.19
CA ALA A 40 1.19 17.04 -5.46
C ALA A 40 0.53 16.17 -6.54
N GLU A 41 0.78 14.86 -6.52
CA GLU A 41 0.22 13.89 -7.44
C GLU A 41 0.16 12.50 -6.79
N VAL A 42 -0.86 11.70 -7.13
CA VAL A 42 -1.03 10.33 -6.65
C VAL A 42 -1.11 9.37 -7.85
N TRP A 43 -0.19 8.42 -7.92
CA TRP A 43 -0.09 7.45 -9.02
C TRP A 43 -0.69 6.08 -8.67
N GLU A 44 -2.01 6.02 -8.49
CA GLU A 44 -2.71 4.83 -8.01
C GLU A 44 -2.42 3.57 -8.82
N ALA A 45 -2.55 3.67 -10.15
CA ALA A 45 -2.34 2.52 -11.04
C ALA A 45 -0.91 1.99 -10.97
N ALA A 46 0.09 2.88 -10.83
CA ALA A 46 1.49 2.47 -10.70
C ALA A 46 1.76 1.83 -9.33
N ALA A 47 1.21 2.40 -8.25
CA ALA A 47 1.32 1.84 -6.91
C ALA A 47 0.72 0.42 -6.83
N LEU A 48 -0.45 0.21 -7.42
CA LEU A 48 -1.09 -1.10 -7.46
C LEU A 48 -0.33 -2.11 -8.33
N ARG A 49 0.30 -1.69 -9.43
CA ARG A 49 1.20 -2.58 -10.21
C ARG A 49 2.39 -3.04 -9.37
N GLY A 50 3.03 -2.13 -8.62
CA GLY A 50 4.13 -2.48 -7.72
C GLY A 50 3.70 -3.46 -6.62
N ALA A 51 2.54 -3.22 -6.00
CA ALA A 51 2.00 -4.11 -4.97
C ALA A 51 1.74 -5.53 -5.50
N ARG A 52 1.11 -5.66 -6.67
CA ARG A 52 0.86 -6.97 -7.29
C ARG A 52 2.16 -7.73 -7.60
N ALA A 53 3.22 -7.01 -7.99
CA ALA A 53 4.52 -7.64 -8.22
C ALA A 53 5.14 -8.20 -6.94
N VAL A 54 4.95 -7.54 -5.79
CA VAL A 54 5.36 -8.05 -4.48
C VAL A 54 4.56 -9.29 -4.11
N ASP A 55 3.24 -9.25 -4.25
CA ASP A 55 2.37 -10.40 -3.94
C ASP A 55 2.71 -11.61 -4.82
N ALA A 56 2.95 -11.39 -6.12
CA ALA A 56 3.38 -12.45 -7.03
C ALA A 56 4.73 -13.07 -6.61
N ARG A 57 5.66 -12.28 -6.08
CA ARG A 57 6.96 -12.77 -5.59
C ARG A 57 6.83 -13.57 -4.29
N ILE A 58 5.84 -13.27 -3.47
CA ILE A 58 5.57 -13.99 -2.21
C ILE A 58 4.87 -15.33 -2.49
N ALA A 59 4.05 -15.39 -3.54
CA ALA A 59 3.32 -16.59 -3.94
C ALA A 59 4.16 -17.63 -4.72
N ALA A 60 5.37 -17.26 -5.17
CA ALA A 60 6.31 -18.11 -5.90
C ALA A 60 7.26 -18.84 -4.95
#